data_AF-A0A975GRA3-F1
#
_entry.id   AF-A0A975GRA3-F1
#
_cell.length_a   1.000
_cell.length_b   1.000
_cell.length_c   1.000
_cell.angle_alpha   90.00
_cell.angle_beta   90.00
_cell.angle_gamma   90.00
#
_symmetry.space_group_name_H-M   'P 1'
#
loop_
_entity.id
_entity.type
_entity.pdbx_description
1 polymer ?
#
loop_
_entity_poly.entity_id
_entity_poly.type
_entity_poly.pdbx_seq_one_letter_code
_entity_poly.pdbx_strand_id
1 'polypeptide(L)'
;MPQKNYRRSVDELRKLASMFWPSELSEQAAKISVIPVLLKTQDQFIAILSVPVPSLQNLFKIVTASSFSGNLFLKHLVILADFGGEQLQRINSNFKRLFPSGKIDYLWNNASHTYKFQELPVSHLTNARLGLAGKKLFKKREFDGLLQDVTAILMFGSSCLNETNAAVLTNCEIGNYLGQPEKLGKFIKQRYIWVSRITMGSQSNNLGQFAQKFVTDYLEKNLKIKKAVISSNAVIPGVTHTDEQTNCLTSFDIVVSKNSRYVAIEVSFQVTTNSVIERKAGQAQARYYQINRSGYKIAYVLDGAGNFQRETALRTLCSYSHCTVAFSGSELGVLCNFIEGYLK
;
A
#
# COMPACT_ATOMS: atom_id res chain seq x y z
N MET A 1 27.46 -36.54 8.17
CA MET A 1 26.44 -35.87 7.32
C MET A 1 27.05 -34.58 6.81
N PRO A 2 26.98 -34.27 5.51
CA PRO A 2 27.53 -33.01 5.01
C PRO A 2 26.84 -31.85 5.74
N GLN A 3 27.63 -30.92 6.26
CA GLN A 3 27.19 -29.77 7.03
C GLN A 3 26.22 -28.97 6.13
N LYS A 4 24.92 -29.03 6.43
CA LYS A 4 23.91 -28.32 5.63
C LYS A 4 24.21 -26.83 5.71
N ASN A 5 24.72 -26.26 4.63
CA ASN A 5 24.97 -24.82 4.57
C ASN A 5 23.63 -24.08 4.49
N TYR A 6 23.18 -23.55 5.62
CA TYR A 6 21.96 -22.74 5.73
C TYR A 6 22.20 -21.26 5.45
N ARG A 7 23.45 -20.83 5.33
CA ARG A 7 23.84 -19.44 5.12
C ARG A 7 24.39 -19.27 3.71
N ARG A 8 23.50 -18.98 2.77
CA ARG A 8 23.88 -18.69 1.40
C ARG A 8 24.75 -17.45 1.32
N SER A 9 25.81 -17.53 0.53
CA SER A 9 26.57 -16.38 0.06
C SER A 9 25.78 -15.60 -1.00
N VAL A 10 26.20 -14.37 -1.27
CA VAL A 10 25.58 -13.54 -2.32
C VAL A 10 25.63 -14.25 -3.68
N ASP A 11 26.73 -14.95 -3.99
CA ASP A 11 26.88 -15.66 -5.27
C ASP A 11 25.99 -16.91 -5.36
N GLU A 12 25.75 -17.60 -4.25
CA GLU A 12 24.77 -18.69 -4.21
C GLU A 12 23.34 -18.13 -4.37
N LEU A 13 23.00 -17.03 -3.69
CA LEU A 13 21.70 -16.38 -3.84
C LEU A 13 21.45 -15.94 -5.29
N ARG A 14 22.45 -15.39 -6.00
CA ARG A 14 22.34 -15.03 -7.41
C ARG A 14 21.93 -16.19 -8.32
N LYS A 15 22.36 -17.41 -7.99
CA LYS A 15 22.03 -18.62 -8.76
C LYS A 15 20.66 -19.21 -8.41
N LEU A 16 20.17 -18.96 -7.20
CA LEU A 16 18.99 -19.60 -6.62
C LEU A 16 17.76 -18.68 -6.56
N ALA A 17 17.97 -17.37 -6.65
CA ALA A 17 16.89 -16.40 -6.63
C ALA A 17 16.21 -16.31 -7.99
N SER A 18 14.89 -16.19 -7.96
CA SER A 18 14.13 -15.91 -9.17
C SER A 18 14.38 -14.47 -9.60
N MET A 19 14.80 -14.27 -10.86
CA MET A 19 15.00 -12.92 -11.42
C MET A 19 13.67 -12.20 -11.69
N PHE A 20 12.58 -12.98 -11.74
CA PHE A 20 11.21 -12.52 -11.94
C PHE A 20 10.30 -13.15 -10.89
N TRP A 21 9.22 -12.48 -10.52
CA TRP A 21 8.23 -13.04 -9.62
C TRP A 21 7.66 -14.36 -10.19
N PRO A 22 7.35 -15.36 -9.33
CA PRO A 22 6.48 -16.45 -9.72
C PRO A 22 5.15 -15.90 -10.26
N SER A 23 4.65 -16.48 -11.35
CA SER A 23 3.43 -16.05 -12.05
C SER A 23 2.24 -15.87 -11.10
N GLU A 24 2.12 -16.76 -10.10
CA GLU A 24 1.05 -16.71 -9.11
C GLU A 24 1.11 -15.45 -8.23
N LEU A 25 2.31 -14.99 -7.86
CA LEU A 25 2.49 -13.77 -7.08
C LEU A 25 2.21 -12.53 -7.96
N SER A 26 2.68 -12.52 -9.21
CA SER A 26 2.42 -11.40 -10.15
C SER A 26 0.94 -11.22 -10.45
N GLU A 27 0.20 -12.31 -10.64
CA GLU A 27 -1.24 -12.26 -10.86
C GLU A 27 -2.02 -11.78 -9.62
N GLN A 28 -1.61 -12.18 -8.42
CA GLN A 28 -2.24 -11.73 -7.18
C GLN A 28 -1.95 -10.26 -6.88
N ALA A 29 -0.72 -9.79 -7.14
CA ALA A 29 -0.37 -8.38 -7.06
C ALA A 29 -1.14 -7.52 -8.09
N ALA A 30 -1.28 -8.00 -9.32
CA ALA A 30 -2.06 -7.34 -10.37
C ALA A 30 -3.55 -7.22 -10.01
N LYS A 31 -4.13 -8.24 -9.36
CA LYS A 31 -5.52 -8.24 -8.86
C LYS A 31 -5.77 -7.23 -7.73
N ILE A 32 -4.71 -6.77 -7.04
CA ILE A 32 -4.78 -5.81 -5.93
C ILE A 32 -4.43 -4.39 -6.40
N SER A 33 -3.67 -4.25 -7.49
CA SER A 33 -3.26 -2.95 -8.00
C SER A 33 -4.43 -2.19 -8.64
N VAL A 34 -4.67 -0.98 -8.14
CA VAL A 34 -5.71 -0.08 -8.63
C VAL A 34 -5.34 0.55 -9.98
N ILE A 35 -4.04 0.71 -10.27
CA ILE A 35 -3.55 1.46 -11.42
C ILE A 35 -3.94 0.87 -12.78
N PRO A 36 -3.80 -0.45 -13.05
CA PRO A 36 -4.22 -1.02 -14.34
C PRO A 36 -5.70 -0.77 -14.63
N VAL A 37 -6.55 -0.86 -13.61
CA VAL A 37 -7.99 -0.59 -13.77
C VAL A 37 -8.22 0.88 -14.05
N LEU A 38 -7.60 1.79 -13.30
CA LEU A 38 -7.71 3.22 -13.56
C LEU A 38 -7.21 3.63 -14.95
N LEU A 39 -6.17 3.00 -15.48
CA LEU A 39 -5.70 3.24 -16.85
C LEU A 39 -6.73 2.73 -17.87
N LYS A 40 -7.25 1.52 -17.67
CA LYS A 40 -8.28 0.92 -18.54
C LYS A 40 -9.58 1.72 -18.56
N THR A 41 -9.92 2.39 -17.46
CA THR A 41 -11.17 3.16 -17.34
C THR A 41 -10.99 4.68 -17.49
N GLN A 42 -9.77 5.15 -17.79
CA GLN A 42 -9.45 6.57 -17.90
C GLN A 42 -10.22 7.25 -19.03
N ASP A 43 -10.27 6.65 -20.22
CA ASP A 43 -10.92 7.27 -21.38
C ASP A 43 -12.42 7.47 -21.16
N GLN A 44 -13.10 6.49 -20.54
CA GLN A 44 -14.50 6.60 -20.17
C GLN A 44 -14.73 7.69 -19.11
N PHE A 45 -13.84 7.79 -18.11
CA PHE A 45 -13.89 8.86 -17.11
C PHE A 45 -13.72 10.25 -17.75
N ILE A 46 -12.76 10.40 -18.68
CA ILE A 46 -12.55 11.63 -19.46
C ILE A 46 -13.79 11.96 -20.28
N ALA A 47 -14.37 10.98 -20.97
CA ALA A 47 -15.56 11.17 -21.80
C ALA A 47 -16.74 11.72 -20.98
N ILE A 48 -16.97 11.20 -19.77
CA ILE A 48 -18.02 11.69 -18.86
C ILE A 48 -17.79 13.16 -18.49
N LEU A 49 -16.58 13.53 -18.07
CA LEU A 49 -16.25 14.90 -17.65
C LEU A 49 -16.11 15.88 -18.82
N SER A 50 -15.94 15.38 -20.04
CA SER A 50 -15.86 16.18 -21.26
C SER A 50 -17.22 16.70 -21.72
N VAL A 51 -18.33 16.16 -21.21
CA VAL A 51 -19.66 16.64 -21.55
C VAL A 51 -19.91 17.98 -20.85
N PRO A 52 -20.20 19.07 -21.58
CA PRO A 52 -20.57 20.34 -20.98
C PRO A 52 -21.88 20.20 -20.20
N VAL A 53 -21.89 20.67 -18.96
CA VAL A 53 -23.06 20.64 -18.09
C VAL A 53 -23.26 21.98 -17.38
N PRO A 54 -24.51 22.42 -17.14
CA PRO A 54 -24.78 23.69 -16.48
C PRO A 54 -24.75 23.61 -14.95
N SER A 55 -24.74 22.40 -14.36
CA SER A 55 -24.75 22.19 -12.92
C SER A 55 -24.12 20.85 -12.54
N LEU A 56 -23.68 20.72 -11.27
CA LEU A 56 -23.30 19.43 -10.68
C LEU A 56 -24.39 18.36 -10.82
N GLN A 57 -25.66 18.75 -10.71
CA GLN A 57 -26.76 17.77 -10.75
C GLN A 57 -26.92 17.18 -12.14
N ASN A 58 -26.63 17.96 -13.19
CA ASN A 58 -26.57 17.45 -14.55
C ASN A 58 -25.38 16.50 -14.73
N LEU A 59 -24.21 16.80 -14.16
CA LEU A 59 -23.08 15.87 -14.16
C LEU A 59 -23.44 14.55 -13.46
N PHE A 60 -24.11 14.62 -12.30
CA PHE A 60 -24.51 13.42 -11.55
C PHE A 60 -25.48 12.54 -12.34
N LYS A 61 -26.41 13.15 -13.09
CA LYS A 61 -27.29 12.42 -14.01
C LYS A 61 -26.49 11.71 -15.11
N ILE A 62 -25.47 12.35 -15.68
CA ILE A 62 -24.60 11.73 -16.69
C ILE A 62 -23.84 10.55 -16.08
N VAL A 63 -23.22 10.72 -14.91
CA VAL A 63 -22.50 9.63 -14.23
C VAL A 63 -23.43 8.46 -13.95
N THR A 64 -24.64 8.73 -13.45
CA THR A 64 -25.63 7.70 -13.11
C THR A 64 -26.17 6.97 -14.35
N ALA A 65 -26.40 7.70 -15.45
CA ALA A 65 -26.86 7.14 -16.71
C ALA A 65 -25.75 6.37 -17.44
N SER A 66 -24.48 6.65 -17.14
CA SER A 66 -23.35 5.91 -17.70
C SER A 66 -23.29 4.48 -17.14
N SER A 67 -22.69 3.55 -17.90
CA SER A 67 -22.37 2.22 -17.38
C SER A 67 -21.21 2.23 -16.38
N PHE A 68 -20.66 3.40 -16.06
CA PHE A 68 -19.48 3.57 -15.22
C PHE A 68 -19.83 3.39 -13.74
N SER A 69 -18.98 2.67 -12.99
CA SER A 69 -19.24 2.43 -11.57
C SER A 69 -18.99 3.69 -10.74
N GLY A 70 -19.93 4.07 -9.86
CA GLY A 70 -19.85 5.30 -9.08
C GLY A 70 -18.64 5.35 -8.13
N ASN A 71 -18.31 4.24 -7.47
CA ASN A 71 -17.08 4.14 -6.66
C ASN A 71 -15.80 4.22 -7.50
N LEU A 72 -15.81 3.71 -8.73
CA LEU A 72 -14.67 3.84 -9.63
C LEU A 72 -14.53 5.28 -10.10
N PHE A 73 -15.64 5.96 -10.42
CA PHE A 73 -15.65 7.38 -10.76
C PHE A 73 -15.06 8.22 -9.64
N LEU A 74 -15.52 7.99 -8.41
CA LEU A 74 -14.96 8.66 -7.24
C LEU A 74 -13.49 8.31 -7.04
N LYS A 75 -13.05 7.07 -7.33
CA LYS A 75 -11.64 6.68 -7.21
C LYS A 75 -10.74 7.50 -8.15
N HIS A 76 -11.17 7.77 -9.37
CA HIS A 76 -10.46 8.66 -10.28
C HIS A 76 -10.29 10.06 -9.66
N LEU A 77 -11.37 10.66 -9.15
CA LEU A 77 -11.33 12.00 -8.55
C LEU A 77 -10.42 12.07 -7.32
N VAL A 78 -10.54 11.10 -6.42
CA VAL A 78 -9.73 11.00 -5.19
C VAL A 78 -8.23 10.96 -5.54
N ILE A 79 -7.88 10.25 -6.60
CA ILE A 79 -6.49 10.16 -7.08
C ILE A 79 -6.03 11.49 -7.69
N LEU A 80 -6.88 12.14 -8.50
CA LEU A 80 -6.54 13.40 -9.18
C LEU A 80 -6.39 14.57 -8.20
N ALA A 81 -7.18 14.58 -7.13
CA ALA A 81 -7.10 15.57 -6.07
C ALA A 81 -6.01 15.26 -5.02
N ASP A 82 -5.32 14.12 -5.11
CA ASP A 82 -4.41 13.63 -4.06
C ASP A 82 -5.08 13.50 -2.68
N PHE A 83 -6.33 13.07 -2.65
CA PHE A 83 -7.08 12.89 -1.41
C PHE A 83 -6.94 11.47 -0.86
N GLY A 84 -6.31 11.35 0.31
CA GLY A 84 -6.23 10.09 1.04
C GLY A 84 -7.48 9.81 1.89
N GLY A 85 -7.59 8.59 2.41
CA GLY A 85 -8.63 8.24 3.38
C GLY A 85 -8.59 9.12 4.64
N GLU A 86 -7.41 9.51 5.09
CA GLU A 86 -7.22 10.41 6.23
C GLU A 86 -7.75 11.83 5.95
N GLN A 87 -7.48 12.37 4.76
CA GLN A 87 -7.95 13.72 4.39
C GLN A 87 -9.48 13.75 4.30
N LEU A 88 -10.09 12.71 3.71
CA LEU A 88 -11.55 12.56 3.67
C LEU A 88 -12.14 12.46 5.10
N GLN A 89 -11.54 11.66 5.99
CA GLN A 89 -11.95 11.61 7.39
C GLN A 89 -11.83 12.97 8.06
N ARG A 90 -10.75 13.72 7.79
CA ARG A 90 -10.53 15.05 8.37
C ARG A 90 -11.59 16.06 7.93
N ILE A 91 -11.98 16.06 6.65
CA ILE A 91 -13.11 16.86 6.15
C ILE A 91 -14.38 16.48 6.91
N ASN A 92 -14.68 15.19 7.00
CA ASN A 92 -15.90 14.70 7.65
C ASN A 92 -15.96 15.05 9.15
N SER A 93 -14.86 14.88 9.88
CA SER A 93 -14.79 15.24 11.31
C SER A 93 -14.88 16.74 11.55
N ASN A 94 -14.43 17.57 10.60
CA ASN A 94 -14.52 19.04 10.67
C ASN A 94 -15.69 19.60 9.85
N PHE A 95 -16.62 18.76 9.41
CA PHE A 95 -17.61 19.14 8.40
C PHE A 95 -18.47 20.32 8.84
N LYS A 96 -18.94 20.35 10.09
CA LYS A 96 -19.73 21.48 10.61
C LYS A 96 -18.97 22.80 10.66
N ARG A 97 -17.63 22.74 10.78
CA ARG A 97 -16.78 23.93 10.74
C ARG A 97 -16.55 24.40 9.31
N LEU A 98 -16.33 23.47 8.38
CA LEU A 98 -16.11 23.76 6.97
C LEU A 98 -17.42 24.21 6.29
N PHE A 99 -18.52 23.51 6.53
CA PHE A 99 -19.81 23.69 5.88
C PHE A 99 -20.93 23.86 6.92
N PRO A 100 -20.94 24.96 7.69
CA PRO A 100 -21.89 25.15 8.80
C PRO A 100 -23.35 25.15 8.36
N SER A 101 -23.62 25.58 7.13
CA SER A 101 -24.95 25.61 6.53
C SER A 101 -25.32 24.31 5.78
N GLY A 102 -24.48 23.28 5.83
CA GLY A 102 -24.74 22.01 5.12
C GLY A 102 -24.71 22.16 3.59
N LYS A 103 -24.01 23.18 3.08
CA LYS A 103 -23.85 23.44 1.66
C LYS A 103 -22.44 23.93 1.35
N ILE A 104 -22.05 23.78 0.09
CA ILE A 104 -20.84 24.36 -0.51
C ILE A 104 -21.27 25.38 -1.56
N ASP A 105 -20.86 26.63 -1.36
CA ASP A 105 -21.01 27.70 -2.35
C ASP A 105 -19.67 27.85 -3.08
N TYR A 106 -19.68 27.78 -4.42
CA TYR A 106 -18.47 27.73 -5.24
C TYR A 106 -18.61 28.54 -6.53
N LEU A 107 -17.47 28.98 -7.07
CA LEU A 107 -17.39 29.65 -8.36
C LEU A 107 -17.14 28.62 -9.46
N TRP A 108 -17.93 28.67 -10.53
CA TRP A 108 -17.70 27.87 -11.73
C TRP A 108 -18.17 28.63 -12.96
N ASN A 109 -17.34 28.69 -14.01
CA ASN A 109 -17.60 29.47 -15.22
C ASN A 109 -18.01 30.94 -14.93
N ASN A 110 -17.35 31.55 -13.94
CA ASN A 110 -17.62 32.91 -13.45
C ASN A 110 -19.04 33.13 -12.87
N ALA A 111 -19.76 32.06 -12.57
CA ALA A 111 -21.04 32.09 -11.89
C ALA A 111 -20.93 31.45 -10.50
N SER A 112 -21.66 32.00 -9.54
CA SER A 112 -21.80 31.40 -8.22
C SER A 112 -22.82 30.29 -8.26
N HIS A 113 -22.44 29.13 -7.74
CA HIS A 113 -23.29 27.96 -7.62
C HIS A 113 -23.33 27.49 -6.16
N THR A 114 -24.40 26.79 -5.82
CA THR A 114 -24.59 26.18 -4.51
C THR A 114 -24.91 24.70 -4.67
N TYR A 115 -24.23 23.86 -3.89
CA TYR A 115 -24.58 22.46 -3.72
C TYR A 115 -24.93 22.18 -2.25
N LYS A 116 -26.10 21.60 -2.01
CA LYS A 116 -26.54 21.18 -0.68
C LYS A 116 -26.18 19.71 -0.48
N PHE A 117 -25.43 19.41 0.59
CA PHE A 117 -25.04 18.06 0.91
C PHE A 117 -26.26 17.22 1.30
N GLN A 118 -26.26 15.95 0.87
CA GLN A 118 -27.37 15.02 1.03
C GLN A 118 -27.16 14.07 2.21
N GLU A 119 -25.92 13.63 2.42
CA GLU A 119 -25.53 12.55 3.33
C GLU A 119 -24.39 12.97 4.28
N LEU A 120 -23.48 13.85 3.85
CA LEU A 120 -22.40 14.34 4.71
C LEU A 120 -22.93 15.34 5.76
N PRO A 121 -22.42 15.29 7.01
CA PRO A 121 -21.39 14.37 7.50
C PRO A 121 -21.96 13.02 7.94
N VAL A 122 -21.12 11.97 7.88
CA VAL A 122 -21.46 10.63 8.34
C VAL A 122 -20.60 10.19 9.52
N SER A 123 -21.00 9.15 10.26
CA SER A 123 -20.25 8.66 11.44
C SER A 123 -18.78 8.30 11.15
N HIS A 124 -18.52 7.66 10.00
CA HIS A 124 -17.18 7.26 9.57
C HIS A 124 -17.08 7.37 8.05
N LEU A 125 -16.26 8.29 7.53
CA LEU A 125 -16.01 8.43 6.09
C LEU A 125 -14.70 7.73 5.70
N THR A 126 -14.76 6.43 5.42
CA THR A 126 -13.58 5.61 5.11
C THR A 126 -13.55 5.17 3.64
N ASN A 127 -12.36 4.84 3.12
CA ASN A 127 -12.24 4.24 1.79
C ASN A 127 -13.08 2.96 1.65
N ALA A 128 -13.22 2.17 2.72
CA ALA A 128 -14.04 0.97 2.73
C ALA A 128 -15.54 1.29 2.65
N ARG A 129 -16.00 2.38 3.29
CA ARG A 129 -17.39 2.87 3.19
C ARG A 129 -17.68 3.47 1.83
N LEU A 130 -16.70 4.13 1.20
CA LEU A 130 -16.81 4.69 -0.14
C LEU A 130 -16.61 3.64 -1.25
N GLY A 131 -16.18 2.42 -0.91
CA GLY A 131 -15.94 1.36 -1.88
C GLY A 131 -14.68 1.57 -2.74
N LEU A 132 -13.69 2.31 -2.21
CA LEU A 132 -12.48 2.74 -2.90
C LEU A 132 -11.25 1.84 -2.67
N ALA A 133 -11.41 0.74 -1.92
CA ALA A 133 -10.33 -0.13 -1.48
C ALA A 133 -10.62 -1.62 -1.73
N GLY A 134 -9.55 -2.35 -2.09
CA GLY A 134 -9.56 -3.80 -2.29
C GLY A 134 -10.63 -4.27 -3.28
N LYS A 135 -11.21 -5.44 -3.02
CA LYS A 135 -12.22 -6.06 -3.88
C LYS A 135 -13.49 -5.22 -4.06
N LYS A 136 -13.77 -4.26 -3.16
CA LYS A 136 -14.96 -3.40 -3.25
C LYS A 136 -14.90 -2.42 -4.42
N LEU A 137 -13.71 -2.03 -4.87
CA LEU A 137 -13.54 -1.14 -6.03
C LEU A 137 -14.07 -1.78 -7.32
N PHE A 138 -13.95 -3.11 -7.42
CA PHE A 138 -14.36 -3.87 -8.61
C PHE A 138 -15.82 -4.32 -8.55
N LYS A 139 -16.53 -4.08 -7.44
CA LYS A 139 -17.96 -4.30 -7.36
C LYS A 139 -18.68 -3.03 -7.82
N LYS A 140 -19.59 -3.19 -8.78
CA LYS A 140 -20.41 -2.07 -9.26
C LYS A 140 -21.16 -1.46 -8.08
N ARG A 141 -21.03 -0.16 -7.91
CA ARG A 141 -21.76 0.64 -6.91
C ARG A 141 -22.45 1.79 -7.62
N GLU A 142 -23.70 2.02 -7.27
CA GLU A 142 -24.45 3.17 -7.76
C GLU A 142 -23.83 4.48 -7.29
N PHE A 143 -24.06 5.55 -8.05
CA PHE A 143 -23.57 6.87 -7.71
C PHE A 143 -24.51 7.56 -6.71
N ASP A 144 -24.58 6.98 -5.51
CA ASP A 144 -25.46 7.37 -4.41
C ASP A 144 -25.12 8.77 -3.82
N GLY A 145 -26.01 9.28 -2.96
CA GLY A 145 -25.90 10.62 -2.37
C GLY A 145 -24.57 10.86 -1.63
N LEU A 146 -24.00 9.83 -1.02
CA LEU A 146 -22.71 9.95 -0.33
C LEU A 146 -21.56 10.11 -1.34
N LEU A 147 -21.56 9.35 -2.44
CA LEU A 147 -20.57 9.53 -3.50
C LEU A 147 -20.72 10.88 -4.21
N GLN A 148 -21.94 11.36 -4.38
CA GLN A 148 -22.26 12.67 -4.94
C GLN A 148 -21.72 13.80 -4.07
N ASP A 149 -21.93 13.74 -2.76
CA ASP A 149 -21.44 14.72 -1.79
C ASP A 149 -19.91 14.83 -1.79
N VAL A 150 -19.20 13.68 -1.76
CA VAL A 150 -17.74 13.68 -1.83
C VAL A 150 -17.26 14.18 -3.20
N THR A 151 -17.96 13.82 -4.28
CA THR A 151 -17.66 14.34 -5.62
C THR A 151 -17.77 15.86 -5.67
N ALA A 152 -18.81 16.46 -5.11
CA ALA A 152 -18.96 17.92 -5.08
C ALA A 152 -17.75 18.61 -4.44
N ILE A 153 -17.25 18.07 -3.32
CA ILE A 153 -16.04 18.56 -2.64
C ILE A 153 -14.80 18.39 -3.52
N LEU A 154 -14.58 17.21 -4.11
CA LEU A 154 -13.39 16.93 -4.93
C LEU A 154 -13.36 17.73 -6.24
N MET A 155 -14.54 18.05 -6.79
CA MET A 155 -14.66 18.81 -8.03
C MET A 155 -14.42 20.31 -7.81
N PHE A 156 -14.98 20.88 -6.75
CA PHE A 156 -15.11 22.33 -6.58
C PHE A 156 -14.59 22.87 -5.24
N GLY A 157 -13.97 22.04 -4.42
CA GLY A 157 -13.43 22.43 -3.13
C GLY A 157 -12.45 23.60 -3.22
N SER A 158 -11.58 23.63 -4.24
CA SER A 158 -10.62 24.73 -4.46
C SER A 158 -11.29 26.03 -4.90
N SER A 159 -12.49 25.95 -5.48
CA SER A 159 -13.27 27.08 -5.97
C SER A 159 -14.36 27.52 -4.99
N CYS A 160 -14.29 27.09 -3.72
CA CYS A 160 -15.21 27.54 -2.67
C CYS A 160 -15.14 29.06 -2.51
N LEU A 161 -16.29 29.70 -2.30
CA LEU A 161 -16.34 31.13 -1.99
C LEU A 161 -15.77 31.46 -0.60
N ASN A 162 -15.70 30.47 0.28
CA ASN A 162 -14.99 30.60 1.56
C ASN A 162 -13.49 30.32 1.35
N GLU A 163 -12.68 31.37 1.41
CA GLU A 163 -11.23 31.30 1.17
C GLU A 163 -10.50 30.32 2.08
N THR A 164 -10.89 30.24 3.37
CA THR A 164 -10.30 29.30 4.33
C THR A 164 -10.56 27.86 3.90
N ASN A 165 -11.76 27.54 3.43
CA ASN A 165 -12.10 26.21 2.92
C ASN A 165 -11.37 25.91 1.61
N ALA A 166 -11.30 26.88 0.70
CA ALA A 166 -10.58 26.76 -0.56
C ALA A 166 -9.10 26.45 -0.35
N ALA A 167 -8.46 27.09 0.64
CA ALA A 167 -7.07 26.84 1.00
C ALA A 167 -6.83 25.40 1.51
N VAL A 168 -7.79 24.80 2.23
CA VAL A 168 -7.72 23.40 2.68
C VAL A 168 -7.96 22.42 1.53
N LEU A 169 -8.76 22.82 0.54
CA LEU A 169 -9.22 21.99 -0.58
C LEU A 169 -8.54 22.36 -1.90
N THR A 170 -7.34 22.94 -1.84
CA THR A 170 -6.56 23.48 -2.98
C THR A 170 -6.43 22.50 -4.17
N ASN A 171 -6.26 21.21 -3.91
CA ASN A 171 -6.14 20.21 -4.98
C ASN A 171 -7.49 19.75 -5.58
N CYS A 172 -8.62 20.18 -5.03
CA CYS A 172 -9.95 19.86 -5.52
C CYS A 172 -10.37 20.83 -6.64
N GLU A 173 -9.62 20.81 -7.75
CA GLU A 173 -9.69 21.80 -8.85
C GLU A 173 -10.22 21.25 -10.17
N ILE A 174 -10.52 19.95 -10.24
CA ILE A 174 -10.85 19.29 -11.51
C ILE A 174 -12.13 19.85 -12.16
N GLY A 175 -13.05 20.41 -11.37
CA GLY A 175 -14.26 21.08 -11.85
C GLY A 175 -13.97 22.22 -12.83
N ASN A 176 -12.81 22.86 -12.73
CA ASN A 176 -12.39 23.96 -13.61
C ASN A 176 -12.12 23.50 -15.05
N TYR A 177 -12.02 22.19 -15.30
CA TYR A 177 -11.75 21.59 -16.61
C TYR A 177 -12.98 20.88 -17.21
N LEU A 178 -14.12 20.88 -16.53
CA LEU A 178 -15.37 20.30 -17.04
C LEU A 178 -15.73 20.90 -18.40
N GLY A 179 -16.15 20.05 -19.34
CA GLY A 179 -16.52 20.49 -20.69
C GLY A 179 -15.36 21.00 -21.54
N GLN A 180 -14.10 20.85 -21.10
CA GLN A 180 -12.90 21.28 -21.81
C GLN A 180 -11.98 20.08 -22.10
N PRO A 181 -12.30 19.23 -23.11
CA PRO A 181 -11.67 17.92 -23.30
C PRO A 181 -10.14 17.96 -23.41
N GLU A 182 -9.59 18.94 -24.13
CA GLU A 182 -8.13 19.07 -24.30
C GLU A 182 -7.42 19.40 -22.98
N LYS A 183 -7.91 20.40 -22.24
CA LYS A 183 -7.30 20.82 -20.96
C LYS A 183 -7.49 19.74 -19.90
N LEU A 184 -8.66 19.11 -19.86
CA LEU A 184 -8.98 18.00 -18.97
C LEU A 184 -8.06 16.80 -19.22
N GLY A 185 -7.87 16.41 -20.49
CA GLY A 185 -6.98 15.32 -20.88
C GLY A 185 -5.53 15.60 -20.47
N LYS A 186 -5.04 16.83 -20.67
CA LYS A 186 -3.70 17.25 -20.23
C LYS A 186 -3.54 17.19 -18.71
N PHE A 187 -4.51 17.74 -17.97
CA PHE A 187 -4.54 17.71 -16.51
C PHE A 187 -4.49 16.28 -15.96
N ILE A 188 -5.36 15.40 -16.47
CA ILE A 188 -5.44 13.99 -16.04
C ILE A 188 -4.14 13.25 -16.36
N LYS A 189 -3.58 13.38 -17.56
CA LYS A 189 -2.31 12.73 -17.92
C LYS A 189 -1.17 13.15 -16.99
N GLN A 190 -1.03 14.44 -16.70
CA GLN A 190 0.01 14.95 -15.80
C GLN A 190 -0.17 14.42 -14.37
N ARG A 191 -1.39 14.48 -13.84
CA ARG A 191 -1.70 13.97 -12.49
C ARG A 191 -1.50 12.46 -12.38
N TYR A 192 -1.83 11.69 -13.42
CA TYR A 192 -1.58 10.24 -13.43
C TYR A 192 -0.10 9.87 -13.45
N ILE A 193 0.74 10.63 -14.17
CA ILE A 193 2.20 10.46 -14.13
C ILE A 193 2.72 10.74 -12.71
N TRP A 194 2.24 11.81 -12.07
CA TRP A 194 2.64 12.14 -10.71
C TRP A 194 2.18 11.09 -9.68
N VAL A 195 0.91 10.66 -9.77
CA VAL A 195 0.34 9.58 -8.95
C VAL A 195 1.09 8.27 -9.15
N SER A 196 1.51 7.94 -10.38
CA SER A 196 2.28 6.71 -10.65
C SER A 196 3.56 6.64 -9.83
N ARG A 197 4.20 7.78 -9.52
CA ARG A 197 5.40 7.86 -8.68
C ARG A 197 5.07 7.60 -7.19
N ILE A 198 3.94 8.10 -6.70
CA ILE A 198 3.46 7.88 -5.32
C ILE A 198 2.92 6.47 -5.13
N THR A 199 2.17 5.96 -6.12
CA THR A 199 1.67 4.58 -6.12
C THR A 199 2.80 3.56 -6.24
N MET A 200 3.94 3.90 -6.84
CA MET A 200 5.12 3.04 -6.79
C MET A 200 5.59 2.81 -5.35
N GLY A 201 5.57 3.84 -4.49
CA GLY A 201 5.91 3.74 -3.07
C GLY A 201 4.88 2.98 -2.21
N SER A 202 3.58 3.14 -2.49
CA SER A 202 2.55 2.35 -1.78
C SER A 202 2.40 0.92 -2.32
N GLN A 203 2.62 0.69 -3.61
CA GLN A 203 2.78 -0.64 -4.18
C GLN A 203 3.98 -1.35 -3.56
N SER A 204 5.13 -0.68 -3.45
CA SER A 204 6.33 -1.19 -2.76
C SER A 204 6.01 -1.78 -1.38
N ASN A 205 5.27 -1.04 -0.56
CA ASN A 205 4.85 -1.50 0.77
C ASN A 205 3.86 -2.67 0.70
N ASN A 206 2.86 -2.61 -0.18
CA ASN A 206 1.88 -3.70 -0.35
C ASN A 206 2.53 -4.99 -0.88
N LEU A 207 3.51 -4.88 -1.78
CA LEU A 207 4.27 -6.01 -2.31
C LEU A 207 5.15 -6.62 -1.22
N GLY A 208 5.77 -5.80 -0.37
CA GLY A 208 6.50 -6.26 0.81
C GLY A 208 5.62 -7.06 1.77
N GLN A 209 4.43 -6.56 2.10
CA GLN A 209 3.46 -7.28 2.93
C GLN A 209 2.97 -8.58 2.28
N PHE A 210 2.81 -8.57 0.96
CA PHE A 210 2.40 -9.75 0.21
C PHE A 210 3.50 -10.83 0.21
N ALA A 211 4.76 -10.43 0.02
CA ALA A 211 5.91 -11.33 0.13
C ALA A 211 6.04 -11.93 1.53
N GLN A 212 5.87 -11.11 2.58
CA GLN A 212 5.82 -11.58 3.97
C GLN A 212 4.71 -12.63 4.16
N LYS A 213 3.49 -12.33 3.70
CA LYS A 213 2.36 -13.26 3.79
C LYS A 213 2.64 -14.57 3.06
N PHE A 214 3.22 -14.52 1.86
CA PHE A 214 3.56 -15.71 1.10
C PHE A 214 4.52 -16.63 1.87
N VAL A 215 5.55 -16.06 2.51
CA VAL A 215 6.49 -16.83 3.34
C VAL A 215 5.77 -17.42 4.54
N THR A 216 4.92 -16.66 5.23
CA THR A 216 4.12 -17.16 6.37
C THR A 216 3.25 -18.35 5.96
N ASP A 217 2.45 -18.20 4.89
CA ASP A 217 1.55 -19.23 4.40
C ASP A 217 2.34 -20.49 3.96
N TYR A 218 3.53 -20.32 3.38
CA TYR A 218 4.43 -21.43 3.04
C TYR A 218 4.93 -22.16 4.28
N LEU A 219 5.36 -21.44 5.32
CA LEU A 219 5.85 -22.03 6.57
C LEU A 219 4.74 -22.78 7.30
N GLU A 220 3.53 -22.23 7.38
CA GLU A 220 2.37 -22.89 8.00
C GLU A 220 2.04 -24.23 7.33
N LYS A 221 2.14 -24.28 5.99
CA LYS A 221 1.84 -25.48 5.22
C LYS A 221 2.93 -26.56 5.31
N ASN A 222 4.20 -26.16 5.45
CA ASN A 222 5.33 -27.07 5.25
C ASN A 222 6.13 -27.40 6.52
N LEU A 223 6.03 -26.62 7.60
CA LEU A 223 6.73 -26.93 8.85
C LEU A 223 6.11 -28.14 9.56
N LYS A 224 6.90 -29.19 9.75
CA LYS A 224 6.47 -30.44 10.41
C LYS A 224 6.79 -30.43 11.92
N ILE A 225 6.45 -29.34 12.60
CA ILE A 225 6.73 -29.16 14.03
C ILE A 225 5.42 -29.04 14.80
N LYS A 226 5.11 -30.06 15.62
CA LYS A 226 3.95 -29.99 16.51
C LYS A 226 4.13 -28.87 17.54
N LYS A 227 3.07 -28.10 17.77
CA LYS A 227 3.00 -26.99 18.74
C LYS A 227 3.96 -25.81 18.45
N ALA A 228 4.47 -25.67 17.22
CA ALA A 228 5.14 -24.43 16.83
C ALA A 228 4.09 -23.33 16.59
N VAL A 229 4.41 -22.10 16.99
CA VAL A 229 3.60 -20.91 16.74
C VAL A 229 4.32 -20.06 15.70
N ILE A 230 3.59 -19.62 14.68
CA ILE A 230 4.08 -18.70 13.65
C ILE A 230 3.31 -17.40 13.79
N SER A 231 4.01 -16.30 13.99
CA SER A 231 3.42 -14.98 14.21
C SER A 231 4.03 -13.96 13.25
N SER A 232 3.19 -13.16 12.60
CA SER A 232 3.64 -12.05 11.74
C SER A 232 3.79 -10.75 12.54
N ASN A 233 4.79 -9.92 12.22
CA ASN A 233 5.09 -8.64 12.88
C ASN A 233 5.28 -8.76 14.40
N ALA A 234 5.89 -9.86 14.85
CA ALA A 234 6.02 -10.20 16.25
C ALA A 234 7.39 -9.81 16.83
N VAL A 235 7.43 -9.63 18.15
CA VAL A 235 8.66 -9.37 18.90
C VAL A 235 9.20 -10.67 19.49
N ILE A 236 10.51 -10.69 19.76
CA ILE A 236 11.16 -11.76 20.52
C ILE A 236 11.71 -11.20 21.84
N PRO A 237 11.69 -11.96 22.95
CA PRO A 237 12.17 -11.47 24.24
C PRO A 237 13.65 -11.08 24.19
N GLY A 238 14.04 -9.98 24.85
CA GLY A 238 15.45 -9.60 24.99
C GLY A 238 16.12 -9.03 23.73
N VAL A 239 15.34 -8.63 22.72
CA VAL A 239 15.87 -7.95 21.52
C VAL A 239 15.20 -6.59 21.34
N THR A 240 15.99 -5.51 21.41
CA THR A 240 15.55 -4.11 21.45
C THR A 240 16.16 -3.25 20.35
N HIS A 241 15.50 -2.13 20.06
CA HIS A 241 15.85 -1.23 18.99
C HIS A 241 16.98 -0.28 19.40
N THR A 242 18.22 -0.52 18.92
CA THR A 242 19.42 0.36 18.92
C THR A 242 19.86 1.05 20.22
N ASP A 243 19.06 1.06 21.27
CA ASP A 243 19.34 1.70 22.55
C ASP A 243 18.68 0.86 23.67
N GLU A 244 19.52 0.27 24.52
CA GLU A 244 19.10 -0.50 25.68
C GLU A 244 18.26 0.35 26.66
N GLN A 245 18.37 1.69 26.60
CA GLN A 245 17.66 2.61 27.51
C GLN A 245 16.16 2.73 27.22
N THR A 246 15.72 2.56 25.96
CA THR A 246 14.31 2.76 25.59
C THR A 246 13.45 1.51 25.79
N ASN A 247 14.08 0.35 26.00
CA ASN A 247 13.45 -0.97 26.12
C ASN A 247 12.42 -1.29 25.01
N CYS A 248 12.50 -0.60 23.87
CA CYS A 248 11.57 -0.77 22.76
C CYS A 248 11.91 -2.08 22.03
N LEU A 249 11.05 -3.09 22.16
CA LEU A 249 11.25 -4.40 21.55
C LEU A 249 11.25 -4.31 20.02
N THR A 250 12.19 -5.00 19.38
CA THR A 250 12.28 -5.07 17.92
C THR A 250 11.21 -6.00 17.37
N SER A 251 10.39 -5.50 16.44
CA SER A 251 9.47 -6.33 15.66
C SER A 251 10.19 -6.93 14.45
N PHE A 252 9.89 -8.19 14.17
CA PHE A 252 10.37 -8.95 13.03
C PHE A 252 9.19 -9.32 12.11
N ASP A 253 9.45 -9.39 10.81
CA ASP A 253 8.40 -9.72 9.84
C ASP A 253 7.70 -11.04 10.20
N ILE A 254 8.46 -12.09 10.56
CA ILE A 254 7.89 -13.37 11.00
C ILE A 254 8.71 -13.89 12.19
N VAL A 255 8.02 -14.43 13.19
CA VAL A 255 8.63 -15.15 14.32
C VAL A 255 8.04 -16.55 14.38
N VAL A 256 8.92 -17.56 14.39
CA VAL A 256 8.55 -18.95 14.68
C VAL A 256 9.05 -19.33 16.06
N SER A 257 8.18 -19.83 16.94
CA SER A 257 8.54 -20.17 18.31
C SER A 257 8.03 -21.54 18.76
N LYS A 258 8.79 -22.17 19.66
CA LYS A 258 8.41 -23.41 20.36
C LYS A 258 9.23 -23.52 21.65
N ASN A 259 8.57 -23.80 22.78
CA ASN A 259 9.22 -24.05 24.08
C ASN A 259 10.32 -23.02 24.43
N SER A 260 10.00 -21.73 24.35
CA SER A 260 10.92 -20.61 24.61
C SER A 260 12.13 -20.50 23.67
N ARG A 261 12.15 -21.23 22.55
CA ARG A 261 13.08 -21.01 21.44
C ARG A 261 12.40 -20.21 20.35
N TYR A 262 13.16 -19.31 19.72
CA TYR A 262 12.64 -18.37 18.73
C TYR A 262 13.54 -18.33 17.49
N VAL A 263 12.91 -18.27 16.32
CA VAL A 263 13.55 -17.94 15.06
C VAL A 263 12.89 -16.68 14.51
N ALA A 264 13.64 -15.59 14.46
CA ALA A 264 13.24 -14.38 13.75
C ALA A 264 13.52 -14.52 12.26
N ILE A 265 12.60 -14.05 11.42
CA ILE A 265 12.72 -14.11 9.97
C ILE A 265 12.38 -12.72 9.40
N GLU A 266 13.26 -12.23 8.54
CA GLU A 266 13.12 -10.95 7.85
C GLU A 266 13.05 -11.20 6.34
N VAL A 267 12.02 -10.69 5.69
CA VAL A 267 11.79 -10.84 4.25
C VAL A 267 12.23 -9.55 3.55
N SER A 268 13.08 -9.68 2.53
CA SER A 268 13.52 -8.55 1.72
C SER A 268 13.13 -8.79 0.27
N PHE A 269 12.30 -7.89 -0.27
CA PHE A 269 11.63 -8.04 -1.56
C PHE A 269 11.80 -6.78 -2.45
N GLN A 270 11.84 -6.93 -3.78
CA GLN A 270 11.88 -5.78 -4.70
C GLN A 270 10.51 -5.13 -4.93
N VAL A 271 10.28 -3.98 -4.32
CA VAL A 271 10.35 -2.64 -4.93
C VAL A 271 10.61 -1.78 -3.70
N THR A 272 11.82 -1.31 -3.49
CA THR A 272 12.05 -0.40 -2.36
C THR A 272 12.90 0.72 -2.90
N THR A 273 12.31 1.92 -2.93
CA THR A 273 13.05 3.18 -2.87
C THR A 273 14.25 2.98 -1.96
N ASN A 274 15.44 3.45 -2.37
CA ASN A 274 16.80 3.39 -1.80
C ASN A 274 17.01 3.26 -0.25
N SER A 275 16.19 2.51 0.52
CA SER A 275 16.16 2.60 1.98
C SER A 275 15.86 1.28 2.72
N VAL A 276 15.13 0.30 2.16
CA VAL A 276 14.68 -0.85 2.97
C VAL A 276 15.76 -1.91 3.19
N ILE A 277 16.40 -2.41 2.13
CA ILE A 277 17.48 -3.41 2.29
C ILE A 277 18.68 -2.81 3.02
N GLU A 278 18.99 -1.54 2.73
CA GLU A 278 20.08 -0.80 3.38
C GLU A 278 19.77 -0.56 4.87
N ARG A 279 18.52 -0.24 5.24
CA ARG A 279 18.09 -0.15 6.64
C ARG A 279 18.17 -1.50 7.36
N LYS A 280 17.70 -2.58 6.73
CA LYS A 280 17.79 -3.93 7.33
C LYS A 280 19.26 -4.34 7.52
N ALA A 281 20.12 -4.07 6.54
CA ALA A 281 21.55 -4.31 6.64
C ALA A 281 22.21 -3.47 7.75
N GLY A 282 21.87 -2.19 7.87
CA GLY A 282 22.36 -1.30 8.93
C GLY A 282 22.02 -1.77 10.34
N GLN A 283 20.95 -2.55 10.52
CA GLN A 283 20.53 -3.11 11.81
C GLN A 283 20.94 -4.57 12.02
N ALA A 284 21.42 -5.26 10.98
CA ALA A 284 21.61 -6.72 10.99
C ALA A 284 22.63 -7.17 12.05
N GLN A 285 23.76 -6.46 12.17
CA GLN A 285 24.81 -6.81 13.11
C GLN A 285 24.35 -6.74 14.57
N ALA A 286 23.74 -5.61 14.97
CA ALA A 286 23.23 -5.41 16.32
C ALA A 286 22.17 -6.47 16.68
N ARG A 287 21.20 -6.70 15.78
CA ARG A 287 20.15 -7.72 15.97
C ARG A 287 20.74 -9.12 16.10
N TYR A 288 21.70 -9.47 15.25
CA TYR A 288 22.36 -10.78 15.29
C TYR A 288 23.04 -11.06 16.63
N TYR A 289 23.76 -10.07 17.20
CA TYR A 289 24.41 -10.25 18.49
C TYR A 289 23.42 -10.39 19.65
N GLN A 290 22.37 -9.57 19.68
CA GLN A 290 21.32 -9.70 20.71
C GLN A 290 20.61 -11.07 20.62
N ILE A 291 20.24 -11.49 19.42
CA ILE A 291 19.62 -12.80 19.16
C ILE A 291 20.52 -13.94 19.61
N ASN A 292 21.82 -13.86 19.32
CA ASN A 292 22.79 -14.86 19.76
C ASN A 292 22.95 -14.90 21.28
N ARG A 293 23.01 -13.75 21.94
CA ARG A 293 23.12 -13.65 23.40
C ARG A 293 21.92 -14.31 24.08
N SER A 294 20.73 -14.22 23.49
CA SER A 294 19.52 -14.88 23.96
C SER A 294 19.39 -16.35 23.53
N GLY A 295 20.34 -16.89 22.78
CA GLY A 295 20.32 -18.28 22.30
C GLY A 295 19.34 -18.55 21.16
N TYR A 296 18.82 -17.51 20.52
CA TYR A 296 17.83 -17.57 19.43
C TYR A 296 18.49 -17.62 18.06
N LYS A 297 17.67 -17.67 16.99
CA LYS A 297 18.14 -17.66 15.61
C LYS A 297 17.48 -16.55 14.78
N ILE A 298 18.19 -16.13 13.73
CA ILE A 298 17.71 -15.16 12.75
C ILE A 298 17.96 -15.68 11.34
N ALA A 299 16.94 -15.55 10.49
CA ALA A 299 16.99 -15.90 9.09
C ALA A 299 16.58 -14.72 8.19
N TYR A 300 17.13 -14.68 6.99
CA TYR A 300 16.72 -13.74 5.94
C TYR A 300 16.22 -14.48 4.70
N VAL A 301 15.07 -14.05 4.19
CA VAL A 301 14.55 -14.47 2.88
C VAL A 301 14.76 -13.33 1.91
N LEU A 302 15.61 -13.55 0.90
CA LEU A 302 16.08 -12.51 0.00
C LEU A 302 15.59 -12.77 -1.44
N ASP A 303 14.83 -11.82 -1.97
CA ASP A 303 14.48 -11.81 -3.39
C ASP A 303 15.68 -11.35 -4.25
N GLY A 304 15.75 -11.86 -5.49
CA GLY A 304 16.87 -11.62 -6.40
C GLY A 304 16.72 -10.35 -7.24
N ALA A 305 15.48 -9.95 -7.53
CA ALA A 305 15.22 -8.80 -8.35
C ALA A 305 15.68 -7.51 -7.58
N GLY A 306 16.55 -6.68 -8.18
CA GLY A 306 17.04 -5.40 -7.62
C GLY A 306 17.97 -5.44 -6.39
N ASN A 307 17.87 -6.42 -5.50
CA ASN A 307 18.73 -6.54 -4.32
C ASN A 307 20.20 -6.82 -4.69
N PHE A 308 20.45 -7.55 -5.78
CA PHE A 308 21.83 -7.84 -6.23
C PHE A 308 22.62 -6.62 -6.71
N GLN A 309 21.95 -5.48 -6.95
CA GLN A 309 22.60 -4.18 -7.18
C GLN A 309 23.10 -3.54 -5.87
N ARG A 310 22.77 -4.11 -4.71
CA ARG A 310 23.15 -3.66 -3.36
C ARG A 310 23.99 -4.72 -2.65
N GLU A 311 25.08 -5.10 -3.30
CA GLU A 311 25.95 -6.19 -2.85
C GLU A 311 26.47 -6.02 -1.42
N THR A 312 26.84 -4.81 -1.01
CA THR A 312 27.31 -4.53 0.35
C THR A 312 26.24 -4.84 1.40
N ALA A 313 24.99 -4.40 1.18
CA ALA A 313 23.89 -4.65 2.09
C ALA A 313 23.57 -6.16 2.17
N LEU A 314 23.56 -6.85 1.04
CA LEU A 314 23.40 -8.30 0.98
C LEU A 314 24.51 -9.05 1.72
N ARG A 315 25.77 -8.66 1.54
CA ARG A 315 26.91 -9.26 2.24
C ARG A 315 26.77 -9.11 3.75
N THR A 316 26.32 -7.95 4.23
CA THR A 316 26.04 -7.72 5.66
C THR A 316 24.94 -8.63 6.17
N LEU A 317 23.80 -8.74 5.48
CA LEU A 317 22.69 -9.62 5.88
C LEU A 317 23.11 -11.10 5.90
N CYS A 318 23.80 -11.55 4.85
CA CYS A 318 24.37 -12.90 4.82
C CYS A 318 25.34 -13.09 5.99
N SER A 319 26.14 -12.06 6.30
CA SER A 319 27.18 -12.14 7.33
C SER A 319 26.66 -12.23 8.76
N TYR A 320 25.52 -11.59 9.01
CA TYR A 320 24.90 -11.48 10.32
C TYR A 320 23.58 -12.26 10.37
N SER A 321 23.64 -13.53 9.97
CA SER A 321 22.51 -14.43 10.04
C SER A 321 22.90 -15.88 10.31
N HIS A 322 21.92 -16.66 10.74
CA HIS A 322 22.04 -18.11 10.90
C HIS A 322 21.54 -18.88 9.68
N CYS A 323 20.59 -18.27 8.96
CA CYS A 323 20.07 -18.80 7.73
C CYS A 323 19.83 -17.65 6.74
N THR A 324 20.23 -17.86 5.49
CA THR A 324 19.94 -16.93 4.40
C THR A 324 19.49 -17.78 3.23
N VAL A 325 18.32 -17.49 2.68
CA VAL A 325 17.73 -18.26 1.59
C VAL A 325 17.20 -17.32 0.52
N ALA A 326 17.13 -17.80 -0.72
CA ALA A 326 16.47 -17.05 -1.77
C ALA A 326 14.93 -17.13 -1.66
N PHE A 327 14.23 -16.14 -2.21
CA PHE A 327 12.77 -16.15 -2.33
C PHE A 327 12.32 -17.10 -3.46
N SER A 328 12.45 -18.41 -3.24
CA SER A 328 11.98 -19.46 -4.15
C SER A 328 11.47 -20.67 -3.38
N GLY A 329 10.56 -21.46 -3.94
CA GLY A 329 9.95 -22.59 -3.24
C GLY A 329 10.97 -23.60 -2.69
N SER A 330 12.01 -23.93 -3.48
CA SER A 330 13.08 -24.83 -3.04
C SER A 330 13.87 -24.29 -1.86
N GLU A 331 14.14 -22.98 -1.85
CA GLU A 331 14.92 -22.31 -0.81
C GLU A 331 14.07 -22.03 0.45
N LEU A 332 12.77 -21.80 0.31
CA LEU A 332 11.84 -21.83 1.45
C LEU A 332 11.78 -23.23 2.10
N GLY A 333 11.96 -24.31 1.31
CA GLY A 333 12.16 -25.65 1.86
C GLY A 333 13.44 -25.77 2.70
N VAL A 334 14.52 -25.10 2.31
CA VAL A 334 15.77 -25.03 3.09
C VAL A 334 15.55 -24.27 4.41
N LEU A 335 14.78 -23.18 4.37
CA LEU A 335 14.36 -22.45 5.57
C LEU A 335 13.54 -23.34 6.52
N CYS A 336 12.57 -24.12 6.01
CA CYS A 336 11.83 -25.08 6.82
C CYS A 336 12.77 -26.08 7.51
N ASN A 337 13.72 -26.65 6.76
CA ASN A 337 14.70 -27.59 7.31
C ASN A 337 15.57 -26.97 8.42
N PHE A 338 15.97 -25.71 8.25
CA PHE A 338 16.73 -24.96 9.26
C PHE A 338 15.92 -24.78 10.54
N ILE A 339 14.68 -24.27 10.41
CA ILE A 339 13.77 -24.03 11.54
C ILE A 339 13.48 -25.34 12.27
N GLU A 340 13.18 -26.41 11.52
CA GLU A 340 12.96 -27.74 12.08
C GLU A 340 14.18 -28.27 12.82
N GLY A 341 15.39 -28.09 12.28
CA GLY A 341 16.61 -28.54 12.94
C GLY A 341 16.88 -27.84 14.28
N TYR A 342 16.40 -26.61 14.46
CA TYR A 342 16.63 -25.83 15.68
C TYR A 342 15.48 -25.94 16.70
N LEU A 343 14.23 -26.01 16.23
CA LEU A 343 13.02 -26.04 17.07
C LEU A 343 12.48 -27.45 17.37
N LYS A 344 12.93 -28.49 16.66
CA LYS A 344 12.68 -29.88 17.09
C LYS A 344 13.30 -30.09 18.46
#